data_AF-A0A7W7SRD8-F1
#
_entry.id   AF-A0A7W7SRD8-F1
#
_cell.length_a   1.000
_cell.length_b   1.000
_cell.length_c   1.000
_cell.angle_alpha   90.00
_cell.angle_beta   90.00
_cell.angle_gamma   90.00
#
_symmetry.space_group_name_H-M   'P 1'
#
loop_
_entity.id
_entity.type
_entity.pdbx_description
1 polymer ?
#
loop_
_entity_poly.entity_id
_entity_poly.type
_entity_poly.pdbx_seq_one_letter_code
_entity_poly.pdbx_strand_id
1 'polypeptide(L)'
;MTFNEDFGATQDGEEQQAISVFIRRRDRIFHSWSTFARGEEPFMLVFDLLDFTPYGRQESWEDSPEGWPQEPTYSWMRLQDRYGAKADQCAHHAAPPRPTEGATPDLV
;
A
#
# COMPACT_ATOMS: atom_id res chain seq x y z
N MET A 1 -26.48 11.93 13.77
CA MET A 1 -25.66 10.77 13.36
C MET A 1 -24.25 11.25 13.07
N THR A 2 -23.27 10.52 13.56
CA THR A 2 -21.85 10.71 13.27
C THR A 2 -21.45 9.87 12.05
N PHE A 3 -20.28 10.16 11.48
CA PHE A 3 -19.72 9.34 10.42
C PHE A 3 -19.62 7.85 10.81
N ASN A 4 -19.21 7.55 12.04
CA ASN A 4 -19.05 6.16 12.49
C ASN A 4 -20.39 5.45 12.62
N GLU A 5 -21.44 6.15 13.05
CA GLU A 5 -22.82 5.62 13.05
C GLU A 5 -23.32 5.34 11.63
N ASP A 6 -23.02 6.23 10.67
CA ASP A 6 -23.44 6.09 9.26
C ASP A 6 -22.83 4.87 8.57
N PHE A 7 -21.64 4.44 9.01
CA PHE A 7 -20.89 3.31 8.42
C PHE A 7 -20.77 2.09 9.34
N GLY A 8 -21.55 2.03 10.42
CA GLY A 8 -21.63 0.87 11.31
C GLY A 8 -20.38 0.62 12.18
N ALA A 9 -19.48 1.58 12.25
CA ALA A 9 -18.34 1.54 13.17
C ALA A 9 -18.77 1.85 14.62
N THR A 10 -19.90 2.54 14.81
CA THR A 10 -20.57 2.65 16.11
C THR A 10 -21.86 1.82 16.12
N GLN A 11 -22.00 0.91 17.07
CA GLN A 11 -23.22 0.11 17.28
C GLN A 11 -23.57 0.08 18.77
N ASP A 12 -24.83 0.33 19.10
CA ASP A 12 -25.34 0.38 20.48
C ASP A 12 -24.60 1.37 21.40
N GLY A 13 -24.04 2.44 20.82
CA GLY A 13 -23.29 3.48 21.56
C GLY A 13 -21.82 3.15 21.79
N GLU A 14 -21.34 2.00 21.31
CA GLU A 14 -19.95 1.57 21.43
C GLU A 14 -19.26 1.58 20.06
N GLU A 15 -17.96 1.92 20.06
CA GLU A 15 -17.13 1.95 18.86
C GLU A 15 -16.41 0.61 18.67
N GLN A 16 -16.37 0.14 17.43
CA GLN A 16 -15.62 -1.05 17.03
C GLN A 16 -14.63 -0.73 15.91
N GLN A 17 -13.58 -1.54 15.83
CA GLN A 17 -12.64 -1.48 14.72
C GLN A 17 -13.34 -1.85 13.40
N ALA A 18 -13.12 -1.05 12.37
CA ALA A 18 -13.73 -1.20 11.06
C ALA A 18 -12.76 -0.79 9.96
N ILE A 19 -12.83 -1.48 8.83
CA ILE A 19 -12.20 -1.04 7.57
C ILE A 19 -13.31 -0.82 6.57
N SER A 20 -13.31 0.36 5.96
CA SER A 20 -14.31 0.75 4.96
C SER A 20 -13.60 1.21 3.69
N VAL A 21 -14.11 0.76 2.54
CA VAL A 21 -13.61 1.16 1.23
C VAL A 21 -14.60 2.11 0.58
N PHE A 22 -14.09 3.28 0.21
CA PHE A 22 -14.84 4.30 -0.49
C PHE A 22 -14.26 4.52 -1.87
N ILE A 23 -15.13 4.62 -2.88
CA ILE A 23 -14.75 4.93 -4.25
C ILE A 23 -15.40 6.24 -4.67
N ARG A 24 -14.58 7.16 -5.18
CA ARG A 24 -15.05 8.39 -5.79
C ARG A 24 -15.27 8.19 -7.28
N ARG A 25 -16.43 8.58 -7.76
CA ARG A 25 -16.78 8.65 -9.18
C ARG A 25 -17.37 10.03 -9.46
N ARG A 26 -16.62 10.84 -10.22
CA ARG A 26 -16.94 12.25 -10.49
C ARG A 26 -17.06 13.06 -9.20
N ASP A 27 -18.25 13.59 -8.93
CA ASP A 27 -18.64 14.40 -7.78
C ASP A 27 -19.27 13.56 -6.65
N ARG A 28 -19.38 12.25 -6.82
CA ARG A 28 -20.03 11.34 -5.85
C ARG A 28 -19.03 10.39 -5.21
N ILE A 29 -19.29 10.06 -3.95
CA ILE A 29 -18.57 9.04 -3.18
C ILE A 29 -19.54 7.89 -2.91
N PHE A 30 -19.05 6.67 -3.10
CA PHE A 30 -19.79 5.44 -2.85
C PHE A 30 -19.03 4.62 -1.82
N HIS A 31 -19.76 4.04 -0.88
CA HIS A 31 -19.24 3.06 0.05
C HIS A 31 -19.40 1.68 -0.60
N SER A 32 -18.29 1.03 -0.95
CA SER A 32 -18.31 -0.20 -1.75
C SER A 32 -18.20 -1.46 -0.91
N TRP A 33 -17.57 -1.38 0.26
CA TRP A 33 -17.29 -2.53 1.11
C TRP A 33 -16.91 -2.09 2.52
N SER A 34 -17.25 -2.90 3.52
CA SER A 34 -16.73 -2.79 4.89
C SER A 34 -16.59 -4.15 5.55
N THR A 35 -15.72 -4.20 6.55
CA THR A 35 -15.65 -5.28 7.52
C THR A 35 -15.41 -4.75 8.93
N PHE A 36 -15.70 -5.58 9.93
CA PHE A 36 -15.73 -5.20 11.35
C PHE A 36 -15.16 -6.32 12.23
N ALA A 37 -14.80 -5.94 13.46
CA ALA A 37 -14.50 -6.82 14.60
C ALA A 37 -13.30 -7.78 14.44
N ARG A 38 -13.46 -8.93 13.77
CA ARG A 38 -12.33 -9.83 13.45
C ARG A 38 -12.13 -9.98 11.95
N GLY A 39 -12.95 -9.29 11.17
CA GLY A 39 -12.88 -9.32 9.73
C GLY A 39 -11.66 -8.57 9.16
N GLU A 40 -10.91 -7.87 10.01
CA GLU A 40 -9.65 -7.22 9.68
C GLU A 40 -8.41 -8.11 9.86
N GLU A 41 -8.51 -9.19 10.63
CA GLU A 41 -7.38 -10.09 10.91
C GLU A 41 -6.72 -10.67 9.64
N PRO A 42 -7.45 -10.91 8.52
CA PRO A 42 -6.84 -11.38 7.28
C PRO A 42 -5.93 -10.36 6.58
N PHE A 43 -5.96 -9.06 6.92
CA PHE A 43 -5.18 -8.01 6.24
C PHE A 43 -3.75 -7.90 6.75
N MET A 44 -3.02 -9.01 6.69
CA MET A 44 -1.66 -9.06 7.22
C MET A 44 -0.66 -8.32 6.32
N LEU A 45 -0.98 -8.14 5.03
CA LEU A 45 -0.14 -7.44 4.06
C LEU A 45 -0.92 -6.42 3.22
N VAL A 46 -0.19 -5.45 2.67
CA VAL A 46 -0.74 -4.40 1.79
C VAL A 46 -1.50 -4.98 0.58
N PHE A 47 -1.07 -6.14 0.10
CA PHE A 47 -1.69 -6.82 -1.04
C PHE A 47 -3.12 -7.27 -0.74
N ASP A 48 -3.36 -7.80 0.46
CA ASP A 48 -4.70 -8.23 0.87
C ASP A 48 -5.64 -7.02 0.87
N LEU A 49 -5.20 -5.87 1.41
CA LEU A 49 -6.00 -4.65 1.41
C LEU A 49 -6.33 -4.15 0.00
N LEU A 50 -5.37 -4.22 -0.93
CA LEU A 50 -5.59 -3.78 -2.32
C LEU A 50 -6.63 -4.65 -3.02
N ASP A 51 -6.64 -5.96 -2.77
CA ASP A 51 -7.57 -6.92 -3.39
C ASP A 51 -9.03 -6.68 -3.02
N PHE A 52 -9.31 -6.12 -1.84
CA PHE A 52 -10.67 -5.76 -1.43
C PHE A 52 -11.11 -4.39 -1.95
N THR A 53 -10.21 -3.61 -2.53
CA THR A 53 -10.62 -2.36 -3.16
C THR A 53 -11.23 -2.66 -4.52
N PRO A 54 -12.22 -1.85 -4.99
CA PRO A 54 -12.71 -1.98 -6.35
C PRO A 54 -11.59 -1.90 -7.38
N TYR A 55 -10.47 -1.25 -7.01
CA TYR A 55 -9.32 -1.06 -7.87
C TYR A 55 -8.31 -2.19 -7.92
N GLY A 56 -8.44 -3.21 -7.09
CA GLY A 56 -7.45 -4.27 -7.01
C GLY A 56 -6.04 -3.71 -6.81
N ARG A 57 -5.05 -4.44 -7.32
CA ARG A 57 -3.64 -4.03 -7.30
C ARG A 57 -3.26 -3.20 -8.51
N GLN A 58 -4.13 -3.11 -9.52
CA GLN A 58 -3.89 -2.42 -10.79
C GLN A 58 -2.70 -3.05 -11.55
N GLU A 59 -2.59 -4.37 -11.51
CA GLU A 59 -1.48 -5.10 -12.14
C GLU A 59 -1.93 -5.79 -13.43
N SER A 60 -1.05 -5.82 -14.43
CA SER A 60 -1.37 -6.31 -15.78
C SER A 60 -1.83 -7.77 -15.88
N TRP A 61 -1.65 -8.56 -14.82
CA TRP A 61 -2.12 -9.95 -14.76
C TRP A 61 -3.57 -10.06 -14.25
N GLU A 62 -4.10 -9.01 -13.62
CA GLU A 62 -5.47 -9.00 -13.11
C GLU A 62 -6.47 -8.97 -14.26
N ASP A 63 -7.52 -9.79 -14.18
CA ASP A 63 -8.66 -9.73 -15.08
C ASP A 63 -9.61 -8.59 -14.64
N SER A 64 -9.19 -7.36 -14.93
CA SER A 64 -9.94 -6.15 -14.58
C SER A 64 -10.88 -5.72 -15.71
N PRO A 65 -12.03 -5.07 -15.40
CA PRO A 65 -12.92 -4.57 -16.43
C PRO A 65 -12.26 -3.55 -17.38
N GLU A 66 -12.84 -3.32 -18.55
CA GLU A 66 -12.28 -2.36 -19.51
C GLU A 66 -12.18 -0.94 -18.92
N GLY A 67 -11.06 -0.25 -19.21
CA GLY A 67 -10.79 1.12 -18.75
C GLY A 67 -10.23 1.22 -17.32
N TRP A 68 -10.02 0.08 -16.66
CA TRP A 68 -9.32 0.01 -15.39
C TRP A 68 -7.82 0.29 -15.56
N PRO A 69 -7.23 1.21 -14.76
CA PRO A 69 -5.80 1.47 -14.83
C PRO A 69 -5.04 0.20 -14.42
N GLN A 70 -4.08 -0.18 -15.25
CA GLN A 70 -3.17 -1.29 -14.96
C GLN A 70 -1.74 -0.93 -15.39
N GLU A 71 -0.78 -1.29 -14.56
CA GLU A 71 0.66 -1.16 -14.81
C GLU A 71 1.32 -2.55 -14.72
N PRO A 72 2.59 -2.72 -15.16
CA PRO A 72 3.29 -3.99 -14.98
C PRO A 72 3.34 -4.41 -13.51
N THR A 73 3.28 -5.72 -13.25
CA THR A 73 3.36 -6.30 -11.90
C THR A 73 4.49 -5.65 -11.08
N TYR A 74 4.17 -5.23 -9.85
CA TYR A 74 5.10 -4.63 -8.89
C TYR A 74 5.74 -3.29 -9.27
N SER A 75 5.31 -2.65 -10.35
CA SER A 75 5.89 -1.38 -10.83
C SER A 75 5.71 -0.19 -9.87
N TRP A 76 4.66 -0.21 -9.05
CA TRP A 76 4.41 0.79 -8.00
C TRP A 76 5.33 0.62 -6.78
N MET A 77 5.92 -0.56 -6.58
CA MET A 77 6.87 -0.79 -5.49
C MET A 77 8.22 -0.19 -5.83
N ARG A 78 8.66 0.78 -5.02
CA ARG A 78 10.00 1.35 -5.11
C ARG A 78 10.84 0.88 -3.95
N LEU A 79 12.05 0.45 -4.26
CA LEU A 79 13.05 0.21 -3.23
C LEU A 79 13.30 1.51 -2.44
N GLN A 80 13.54 1.36 -1.15
CA GLN A 80 13.65 2.48 -0.21
C GLN A 80 14.77 3.47 -0.59
N ASP A 81 15.80 3.02 -1.29
CA ASP A 81 16.93 3.80 -1.82
C ASP A 81 16.67 4.43 -3.20
N ARG A 82 15.55 4.10 -3.85
CA ARG A 82 15.16 4.59 -5.19
C ARG A 82 14.10 5.68 -5.16
N TYR A 83 13.61 6.06 -3.97
CA TYR A 83 12.94 7.35 -3.81
C TYR A 83 13.99 8.43 -4.03
N GLY A 84 13.70 9.39 -4.91
CA GLY A 84 14.68 10.33 -5.45
C GLY A 84 15.65 10.82 -4.38
N ALA A 85 16.95 10.68 -4.63
CA ALA A 85 17.96 11.33 -3.81
C ALA A 85 17.54 12.78 -3.64
N LYS A 86 17.11 13.16 -2.44
CA LYS A 86 17.24 14.56 -2.07
C LYS A 86 18.74 14.80 -2.06
N ALA A 87 19.24 15.38 -3.14
CA ALA A 87 20.37 16.28 -3.00
C ALA A 87 19.98 17.21 -1.83
N ASP A 88 20.82 17.23 -0.80
CA ASP A 88 20.84 18.25 0.26
C ASP A 88 20.11 17.98 1.58
N GLN A 89 19.87 16.74 2.01
CA GLN A 89 19.46 16.48 3.40
C GLN A 89 20.16 15.27 4.01
N CYS A 90 21.43 15.44 4.35
CA CYS A 90 22.19 14.81 5.47
C CYS A 90 23.71 14.83 5.18
N ALA A 91 24.29 16.01 4.96
CA ALA A 91 25.74 16.19 4.88
C ALA A 91 26.43 16.20 6.26
N HIS A 92 26.06 15.26 7.15
CA HIS A 92 26.71 15.17 8.47
C HIS A 92 27.28 13.80 8.84
N HIS A 93 26.94 12.72 8.14
CA HIS A 93 27.61 11.43 8.35
C HIS A 93 27.73 10.69 7.02
N ALA A 94 28.75 11.04 6.23
CA ALA A 94 29.17 10.18 5.13
C ALA A 94 29.69 8.88 5.74
N ALA A 95 28.93 7.79 5.61
CA ALA A 95 29.44 6.46 5.91
C ALA A 95 30.58 6.14 4.94
N PRO A 96 31.73 5.61 5.41
CA PRO A 96 32.83 5.27 4.52
C PRO A 96 32.38 4.20 3.50
N PRO A 97 32.92 4.25 2.27
CA PRO A 97 32.56 3.30 1.23
C PRO A 97 32.88 1.86 1.68
N ARG A 98 31.97 0.93 1.37
CA ARG A 98 32.19 -0.49 1.62
C ARG A 98 33.45 -0.96 0.86
N PRO A 99 34.32 -1.79 1.46
CA PRO A 99 35.43 -2.38 0.75
C PRO A 99 34.91 -3.19 -0.43
N THR A 100 35.48 -2.98 -1.61
CA THR A 100 35.25 -3.85 -2.77
C THR A 100 35.79 -5.24 -2.45
N GLU A 101 34.90 -6.23 -2.54
CA GLU A 101 35.24 -7.64 -2.40
C GLU A 101 36.37 -8.00 -3.39
N GLY A 102 37.40 -8.61 -2.82
CA GLY A 102 38.75 -8.60 -3.36
C GLY A 102 38.94 -9.34 -4.67
N ALA A 103 39.91 -8.82 -5.43
CA ALA A 103 40.66 -9.55 -6.43
C ALA A 103 41.14 -10.90 -5.88
N THR A 104 41.04 -11.91 -6.73
CA THR A 104 41.57 -13.26 -6.54
C THR A 104 43.06 -13.20 -6.16
N PRO A 105 43.53 -13.88 -5.10
CA PRO A 105 44.95 -13.89 -4.78
C PRO A 105 45.69 -14.88 -5.71
N ASP A 106 46.77 -14.40 -6.33
CA ASP A 106 47.75 -15.26 -6.99
C ASP A 106 48.43 -16.15 -5.94
N LEU A 107 48.44 -17.46 -6.22
CA LEU A 107 49.16 -18.46 -5.45
C LEU A 107 50.68 -18.22 -5.53
N VAL A 108 51.34 -18.36 -4.38
CA VAL A 108 52.73 -18.83 -4.28
C VAL A 108 52.67 -20.24 -3.72
#